data_AF-A0A3G2R6A7-F1
#
_entry.id   AF-A0A3G2R6A7-F1
#
_cell.length_a   1.000
_cell.length_b   1.000
_cell.length_c   1.000
_cell.angle_alpha   90.00
_cell.angle_beta   90.00
_cell.angle_gamma   90.00
#
_symmetry.space_group_name_H-M   'P 1'
#
loop_
_entity.id
_entity.type
_entity.pdbx_description
1 polymer ?
#
loop_
_entity_poly.entity_id
_entity_poly.type
_entity_poly.pdbx_seq_one_letter_code
_entity_poly.pdbx_strand_id
1 'polypeptide(L)'
;MWRNNLHLYGPFKWGYDNHNKWFAKWDEHTKSFYAVSNFKRSDGKWTLNPMHRYLIDAPKGMYVDHINHDTLDNRISNLRIVTGSGNAQNKKGALSNSKTGIRGVWWNKKDKCWRAKVIKNRTTVFEKNFKNIEEAEKAVREARKKFLLYSIETLA
;
A
#
# COMPACT_ATOMS: atom_id res chain seq x y z
N MET A 1 29.06 -5.56 -24.80
CA MET A 1 28.13 -5.78 -25.92
C MET A 1 27.11 -6.81 -25.49
N TRP A 2 25.85 -6.41 -25.27
CA TRP A 2 24.62 -7.16 -25.58
C TRP A 2 23.50 -6.10 -25.50
N ARG A 3 23.10 -5.63 -26.67
CA ARG A 3 22.00 -4.69 -26.90
C ARG A 3 20.73 -5.52 -26.98
N ASN A 4 19.74 -5.24 -26.15
CA ASN A 4 18.36 -5.64 -26.43
C ASN A 4 17.50 -4.38 -26.52
N ASN A 5 17.27 -3.99 -27.77
CA ASN A 5 16.29 -3.00 -28.19
C ASN A 5 14.90 -3.55 -27.89
N LEU A 6 14.20 -2.94 -26.95
CA LEU A 6 12.74 -2.99 -26.89
C LEU A 6 12.23 -1.58 -27.19
N HIS A 7 11.84 -1.37 -28.46
CA HIS A 7 11.13 -0.17 -28.89
C HIS A 7 9.72 -0.21 -28.29
N LEU A 8 9.50 0.52 -27.21
CA LEU A 8 8.16 0.85 -26.73
C LEU A 8 7.95 2.35 -26.89
N TYR A 9 7.04 2.69 -27.80
CA TYR A 9 6.64 4.06 -28.12
C TYR A 9 5.93 4.69 -26.92
N GLY A 10 6.62 5.62 -26.26
CA GLY A 10 6.10 6.57 -25.27
C GLY A 10 7.01 7.80 -25.24
N PRO A 11 6.54 9.00 -24.85
CA PRO A 11 7.27 10.26 -25.04
C PRO A 11 8.50 10.45 -24.12
N PHE A 12 8.95 9.41 -23.41
CA PHE A 12 10.14 9.48 -22.56
C PHE A 12 11.31 8.76 -23.22
N LYS A 13 12.18 9.56 -23.85
CA LYS A 13 13.53 9.13 -24.23
C LYS A 13 14.24 8.70 -22.94
N TRP A 14 14.60 7.42 -22.84
CA TRP A 14 15.63 6.96 -21.90
C TRP A 14 16.99 7.48 -22.38
N GLY A 15 17.27 8.75 -22.10
CA GLY A 15 18.65 9.22 -22.01
C GLY A 15 19.25 8.58 -20.77
N TYR A 16 20.40 7.93 -20.91
CA TYR A 16 21.26 7.67 -19.75
C TYR A 16 21.79 9.04 -19.29
N ASP A 17 21.01 9.78 -18.49
CA ASP A 17 21.47 10.98 -17.81
C ASP A 17 21.92 10.63 -16.38
N ASN A 18 23.17 10.90 -16.11
CA ASN A 18 23.84 10.52 -14.86
C ASN A 18 23.48 11.44 -13.68
N HIS A 19 22.26 11.99 -13.58
CA HIS A 19 22.07 13.26 -12.84
C HIS A 19 20.99 13.33 -11.76
N ASN A 20 20.52 12.21 -11.22
CA ASN A 20 19.63 12.24 -10.04
C ASN A 20 20.22 11.40 -8.90
N LYS A 21 20.87 12.07 -7.93
CA LYS A 21 21.32 11.44 -6.69
C LYS A 21 20.10 11.00 -5.88
N TRP A 22 20.01 9.72 -5.57
CA TRP A 22 18.98 9.19 -4.68
C TRP A 22 19.39 9.39 -3.23
N PHE A 23 18.44 9.76 -2.38
CA PHE A 23 18.66 9.92 -0.94
C PHE A 23 17.42 9.48 -0.17
N ALA A 24 17.62 9.09 1.08
CA ALA A 24 16.53 8.75 1.99
C ALA A 24 15.86 10.03 2.50
N LYS A 25 14.52 10.09 2.41
CA LYS A 25 13.70 11.16 2.95
C LYS A 25 12.71 10.59 3.95
N TRP A 26 12.69 11.15 5.15
CA TRP A 26 11.73 10.81 6.18
C TRP A 26 10.31 11.23 5.77
N ASP A 27 9.35 10.34 6.01
CA ASP A 27 7.92 10.60 5.88
C ASP A 27 7.24 10.50 7.25
N GLU A 28 6.66 11.63 7.69
CA GLU A 28 6.02 11.72 9.00
C GLU A 28 4.72 10.93 9.11
N HIS A 29 4.05 10.67 7.98
CA HIS A 29 2.76 10.00 7.98
C HIS A 29 2.93 8.49 8.13
N THR A 30 3.88 7.91 7.40
CA THR A 30 4.19 6.47 7.48
C THR A 30 5.25 6.14 8.52
N LYS A 31 5.93 7.16 9.09
CA LYS A 31 7.05 7.01 10.03
C LYS A 31 8.14 6.10 9.44
N SER A 32 8.49 6.35 8.18
CA SER A 32 9.46 5.57 7.42
C SER A 32 10.27 6.43 6.48
N PHE A 33 11.35 5.88 5.93
CA PHE A 33 12.15 6.55 4.90
C PHE A 33 11.75 6.08 3.50
N TYR A 34 11.68 7.00 2.57
CA TYR A 34 11.58 6.71 1.14
C TYR A 34 12.87 7.08 0.43
N ALA A 35 13.31 6.24 -0.49
CA ALA A 35 14.31 6.65 -1.47
C ALA A 35 13.67 7.63 -2.46
N VAL A 36 14.21 8.85 -2.55
CA VAL A 36 13.71 9.92 -3.43
C VAL A 36 14.85 10.59 -4.19
N SER A 37 14.54 11.24 -5.30
CA SER A 37 15.46 12.16 -5.96
C SER A 37 14.73 13.40 -6.48
N ASN A 38 15.50 14.45 -6.79
CA ASN A 38 14.98 15.70 -7.33
C ASN A 38 14.81 15.57 -8.84
N PHE A 39 13.62 15.84 -9.35
CA PHE A 39 13.30 15.84 -10.77
C PHE A 39 12.79 17.22 -11.19
N LYS A 40 13.25 17.68 -12.35
CA LYS A 40 12.73 18.90 -12.97
C LYS A 40 11.53 18.56 -13.84
N ARG A 41 10.38 19.17 -13.54
CA ARG A 41 9.13 19.02 -14.28
C ARG A 41 9.16 19.84 -15.57
N SER A 42 8.21 19.58 -16.47
CA SER A 42 8.07 20.30 -17.74
C SER A 42 7.77 21.79 -17.58
N ASP A 43 7.15 22.19 -16.46
CA ASP A 43 6.92 23.60 -16.08
C ASP A 43 8.17 24.28 -15.48
N GLY A 44 9.32 23.60 -15.52
CA GLY A 44 10.60 24.08 -14.98
C GLY A 44 10.74 23.94 -13.47
N LYS A 45 9.69 23.55 -12.73
CA LYS A 45 9.72 23.40 -11.27
C LYS A 45 10.37 22.09 -10.84
N TRP A 46 11.08 22.11 -9.72
CA TRP A 46 11.64 20.91 -9.10
C TRP A 46 10.59 20.20 -8.24
N THR A 47 10.65 18.88 -8.20
CA THR A 47 9.82 18.04 -7.34
C THR A 47 10.60 16.83 -6.86
N LEU A 48 10.21 16.25 -5.72
CA LEU A 48 10.76 14.99 -5.25
C LEU A 48 9.99 13.85 -5.90
N ASN A 49 10.70 13.00 -6.64
CA ASN A 49 10.14 11.79 -7.20
C ASN A 49 10.66 10.58 -6.41
N PRO A 50 9.78 9.76 -5.80
CA PRO A 50 10.21 8.59 -5.08
C PRO A 50 10.58 7.42 -6.02
N MET A 51 11.55 6.61 -5.59
CA MET A 51 12.19 5.57 -6.40
C MET A 51 11.20 4.53 -6.90
N HIS A 52 10.37 4.01 -6.01
CA HIS A 52 9.34 3.03 -6.35
C HIS A 52 8.39 3.51 -7.46
N ARG A 53 8.10 4.82 -7.56
CA ARG A 53 7.28 5.36 -8.65
C ARG A 53 8.05 5.48 -9.95
N TYR A 54 9.31 5.90 -9.88
CA TYR A 54 10.19 6.01 -11.04
C TYR A 54 10.43 4.65 -11.70
N LEU A 55 10.71 3.61 -10.90
CA LEU A 55 11.03 2.28 -11.41
C LEU A 55 9.87 1.60 -12.15
N ILE A 56 8.62 1.87 -11.76
CA ILE A 56 7.43 1.19 -12.30
C ILE A 56 6.65 2.07 -13.29
N ASP A 57 7.15 3.27 -13.59
CA ASP A 57 6.47 4.28 -14.43
C ASP A 57 4.99 4.46 -14.06
N ALA A 58 4.73 4.69 -12.78
CA ALA A 58 3.38 4.65 -12.24
C ALA A 58 2.48 5.77 -12.80
N PRO A 59 1.30 5.44 -13.37
CA PRO A 59 0.37 6.43 -13.88
C PRO A 59 -0.02 7.49 -12.84
N LYS A 60 -0.29 8.71 -13.33
CA LYS A 60 -0.80 9.79 -12.48
C LYS A 60 -2.13 9.37 -11.84
N GLY A 61 -2.29 9.64 -10.55
CA GLY A 61 -3.49 9.29 -9.79
C GLY A 61 -3.52 7.86 -9.24
N MET A 62 -2.58 7.00 -9.65
CA MET A 62 -2.38 5.68 -9.06
C MET A 62 -1.34 5.72 -7.95
N TYR A 63 -1.45 4.80 -7.00
CA TYR A 63 -0.50 4.58 -5.91
C TYR A 63 0.42 3.41 -6.27
N VAL A 64 1.63 3.42 -5.72
CA VAL A 64 2.55 2.29 -5.80
C VAL A 64 2.75 1.79 -4.39
N ASP A 65 2.20 0.61 -4.14
CA ASP A 65 2.18 -0.04 -2.83
C ASP A 65 3.38 -0.97 -2.67
N HIS A 66 4.01 -0.93 -1.50
CA HIS A 66 5.07 -1.86 -1.12
C HIS A 66 4.42 -3.05 -0.43
N ILE A 67 4.44 -4.20 -1.07
CA ILE A 67 3.74 -5.41 -0.63
C ILE A 67 4.15 -5.79 0.80
N ASN A 68 5.45 -5.71 1.11
CA ASN A 68 6.00 -6.02 2.43
C ASN A 68 6.04 -4.83 3.42
N HIS A 69 5.60 -3.64 3.01
CA HIS A 69 5.67 -2.39 3.79
C HIS A 69 7.07 -1.86 4.11
N ASP A 70 8.10 -2.40 3.48
CA ASP A 70 9.43 -1.81 3.52
C ASP A 70 9.54 -0.79 2.38
N THR A 71 9.50 0.50 2.73
CA THR A 71 9.54 1.61 1.78
C THR A 71 10.90 1.83 1.13
N LEU A 72 11.93 1.11 1.58
CA LEU A 72 13.26 1.09 0.96
C LEU A 72 13.47 -0.15 0.07
N ASP A 73 12.62 -1.18 0.18
CA ASP A 73 12.64 -2.34 -0.71
C ASP A 73 11.93 -2.05 -2.04
N ASN A 74 12.69 -1.47 -2.97
CA ASN A 74 12.23 -1.03 -4.28
C ASN A 74 12.33 -2.13 -5.36
N ARG A 75 12.50 -3.41 -4.99
CA ARG A 75 12.49 -4.52 -5.96
C ARG A 75 11.13 -4.58 -6.66
N ILE A 76 11.11 -4.74 -7.99
CA ILE A 76 9.87 -4.76 -8.79
C ILE A 76 8.86 -5.80 -8.27
N SER A 77 9.32 -6.98 -7.83
CA SER A 77 8.48 -8.02 -7.25
C SER A 77 7.79 -7.62 -5.93
N ASN A 78 8.27 -6.58 -5.25
CA ASN A 78 7.69 -6.03 -4.03
C ASN A 78 6.77 -4.81 -4.29
N LEU A 79 6.68 -4.34 -5.53
CA LEU A 79 5.91 -3.15 -5.89
C LEU A 79 4.65 -3.54 -6.69
N ARG A 80 3.55 -2.84 -6.45
CA ARG A 80 2.33 -2.97 -7.26
C ARG A 80 1.61 -1.65 -7.45
N ILE A 81 1.10 -1.42 -8.65
CA ILE A 81 0.26 -0.25 -8.96
C ILE A 81 -1.17 -0.54 -8.48
N VAL A 82 -1.69 0.33 -7.62
CA VAL A 82 -3.02 0.16 -7.00
C VAL A 82 -3.78 1.48 -6.96
N THR A 83 -5.10 1.39 -6.82
CA THR A 83 -5.94 2.55 -6.47
C THR A 83 -5.73 2.94 -5.01
N GLY A 84 -6.16 4.14 -4.61
CA GLY A 84 -6.11 4.56 -3.21
C GLY A 84 -6.89 3.61 -2.28
N SER A 85 -8.05 3.09 -2.73
CA SER A 85 -8.80 2.10 -1.97
C SER A 85 -8.11 0.73 -1.93
N GLY A 86 -7.36 0.37 -2.97
CA GLY A 86 -6.50 -0.81 -3.00
C GLY A 86 -5.36 -0.71 -2.00
N ASN A 87 -4.62 0.40 -2.00
CA ASN A 87 -3.54 0.67 -1.06
C ASN A 87 -4.02 0.60 0.40
N ALA A 88 -5.21 1.14 0.69
CA ALA A 88 -5.82 1.09 2.03
C ALA A 88 -6.16 -0.34 2.52
N GLN A 89 -6.28 -1.32 1.62
CA GLN A 89 -6.46 -2.72 2.02
C GLN A 89 -5.19 -3.27 2.68
N ASN A 90 -4.01 -2.85 2.22
CA ASN A 90 -2.72 -3.33 2.72
C ASN A 90 -2.38 -2.84 4.15
N LYS A 91 -3.27 -2.19 4.89
CA LYS A 91 -2.96 -1.66 6.23
C LYS A 91 -2.56 -2.75 7.25
N LYS A 92 -1.39 -2.57 7.90
CA LYS A 92 -0.82 -3.48 8.93
C LYS A 92 -1.69 -3.78 10.14
N GLY A 93 -2.47 -2.80 10.60
CA GLY A 93 -3.13 -2.90 11.90
C GLY A 93 -4.45 -2.17 11.99
N ALA A 94 -5.01 -2.19 13.20
CA ALA A 94 -6.20 -1.43 13.53
C ALA A 94 -5.94 0.09 13.50
N LEU A 95 -7.01 0.86 13.70
CA LEU A 95 -6.89 2.28 13.97
C LEU A 95 -6.26 2.50 15.35
N SER A 96 -5.60 3.64 15.55
CA SER A 96 -4.94 4.00 16.82
C SER A 96 -5.90 4.04 18.01
N ASN A 97 -7.18 4.31 17.77
CA ASN A 97 -8.23 4.30 18.79
C ASN A 97 -8.88 2.93 19.02
N SER A 98 -8.37 1.86 18.38
CA SER A 98 -8.86 0.50 18.61
C SER A 98 -8.56 0.05 20.03
N LYS A 99 -9.57 -0.51 20.70
CA LYS A 99 -9.43 -1.09 22.05
C LYS A 99 -8.89 -2.51 22.04
N THR A 100 -8.96 -3.18 20.90
CA THR A 100 -8.53 -4.58 20.73
C THR A 100 -7.18 -4.69 20.06
N GLY A 101 -6.72 -3.63 19.36
CA GLY A 101 -5.59 -3.72 18.43
C GLY A 101 -5.89 -4.50 17.14
N ILE A 102 -7.05 -5.16 17.05
CA ILE A 102 -7.45 -6.01 15.92
C ILE A 102 -8.28 -5.19 14.92
N ARG A 103 -7.83 -5.14 13.66
CA ARG A 103 -8.48 -4.37 12.60
C ARG A 103 -9.87 -4.95 12.32
N GLY A 104 -10.91 -4.16 12.55
CA GLY A 104 -12.29 -4.55 12.25
C GLY A 104 -12.98 -5.33 13.37
N VAL A 105 -12.39 -5.43 14.57
CA VAL A 105 -12.99 -6.11 15.73
C VAL A 105 -13.16 -5.13 16.89
N TRP A 106 -14.36 -5.08 17.47
CA TRP A 106 -14.64 -4.29 18.68
C TRP A 106 -15.71 -4.94 19.55
N TRP A 107 -15.71 -4.61 20.85
CA TRP A 107 -16.76 -5.04 21.77
C TRP A 107 -18.03 -4.21 21.57
N ASN A 108 -19.15 -4.88 21.34
CA ASN A 108 -20.47 -4.26 21.34
C ASN A 108 -21.11 -4.40 22.72
N LYS A 109 -21.19 -3.29 23.46
CA LYS A 109 -21.73 -3.26 24.84
C LYS A 109 -23.21 -3.60 24.91
N LYS A 110 -24.00 -3.21 23.90
CA LYS A 110 -25.46 -3.43 23.89
C LYS A 110 -25.79 -4.90 23.77
N ASP A 111 -25.16 -5.56 22.79
CA ASP A 111 -25.43 -6.97 22.48
C ASP A 111 -24.51 -7.93 23.24
N LYS A 112 -23.58 -7.39 24.05
CA LYS A 112 -22.59 -8.13 24.86
C LYS A 112 -21.83 -9.17 24.03
N CYS A 113 -21.33 -8.76 22.86
CA CYS A 113 -20.62 -9.63 21.93
C CYS A 113 -19.44 -8.91 21.25
N TRP A 114 -18.49 -9.69 20.75
CA TRP A 114 -17.44 -9.21 19.86
C TRP A 114 -17.99 -9.08 18.44
N ARG A 115 -17.98 -7.88 17.89
CA ARG A 115 -18.41 -7.62 16.51
C ARG A 115 -17.19 -7.54 15.61
N ALA A 116 -17.30 -8.19 14.47
CA ALA A 116 -16.26 -8.35 13.48
C ALA A 116 -16.79 -7.88 12.12
N LYS A 117 -16.12 -6.91 11.50
CA LYS A 117 -16.58 -6.26 10.26
C LYS A 117 -15.45 -5.96 9.29
N VAL A 118 -15.68 -6.24 8.01
CA VAL A 118 -14.80 -5.85 6.90
C VAL A 118 -15.58 -5.00 5.90
N ILE A 119 -14.99 -3.88 5.51
CA ILE A 119 -15.53 -2.94 4.53
C ILE A 119 -14.61 -2.90 3.33
N LYS A 120 -15.18 -2.99 2.12
CA LYS A 120 -14.49 -2.82 0.84
C LYS A 120 -15.25 -1.79 0.01
N ASN A 121 -14.56 -0.77 -0.49
CA ASN A 121 -15.16 0.27 -1.34
C ASN A 121 -16.44 0.88 -0.74
N ARG A 122 -16.41 1.22 0.56
CA ARG A 122 -17.55 1.77 1.35
C ARG A 122 -18.71 0.81 1.61
N THR A 123 -18.65 -0.43 1.14
CA THR A 123 -19.67 -1.45 1.38
C THR A 123 -19.18 -2.51 2.38
N THR A 124 -20.04 -2.90 3.32
CA THR A 124 -19.77 -4.02 4.22
C THR A 124 -19.77 -5.33 3.41
N VAL A 125 -18.64 -6.05 3.43
CA VAL A 125 -18.51 -7.35 2.74
C VAL A 125 -18.53 -8.53 3.71
N PHE A 126 -18.31 -8.26 5.00
CA PHE A 126 -18.38 -9.25 6.05
C PHE A 126 -18.77 -8.57 7.36
N GLU A 127 -19.72 -9.17 8.07
CA GLU A 127 -20.15 -8.71 9.40
C GLU A 127 -20.72 -9.89 10.20
N LYS A 128 -20.16 -10.16 11.38
CA LYS A 128 -20.61 -11.22 12.29
C LYS A 128 -20.35 -10.84 13.76
N ASN A 129 -21.10 -11.48 14.65
CA ASN A 129 -20.97 -11.37 16.10
C ASN A 129 -20.44 -12.67 16.68
N PHE A 130 -19.60 -12.58 17.71
CA PHE A 130 -18.93 -13.70 18.37
C PHE A 130 -18.98 -13.52 19.89
N LYS A 131 -18.94 -14.64 20.63
CA LYS A 131 -18.82 -14.61 22.10
C LYS A 131 -17.37 -14.44 22.56
N ASN A 132 -16.44 -14.89 21.72
CA ASN A 132 -15.01 -14.93 21.99
C ASN A 132 -14.25 -14.00 21.01
N ILE A 133 -13.19 -13.34 21.48
CA ILE A 133 -12.44 -12.35 20.68
C ILE A 133 -11.52 -13.02 19.65
N GLU A 134 -10.94 -14.16 20.00
CA GLU A 134 -10.08 -14.95 19.12
C GLU A 134 -10.85 -15.48 17.90
N GLU A 135 -12.10 -15.93 18.10
CA GLU A 135 -13.00 -16.32 16.99
C GLU A 135 -13.30 -15.13 16.08
N ALA A 136 -13.55 -13.95 16.66
CA ALA A 136 -13.78 -12.73 15.90
C ALA A 136 -12.54 -12.32 15.09
N GLU A 137 -11.35 -12.41 15.69
CA GLU A 137 -10.08 -12.14 15.00
C GLU A 137 -9.89 -13.07 13.81
N LYS A 138 -10.00 -14.38 14.03
CA LYS A 138 -9.84 -15.40 13.00
C LYS A 138 -10.79 -15.13 11.83
N ALA A 139 -12.06 -14.90 12.13
CA ALA A 139 -13.07 -14.64 11.11
C ALA A 139 -12.80 -13.35 10.31
N VAL A 140 -12.31 -12.29 10.95
CA VAL A 140 -11.94 -11.04 10.24
C VAL A 140 -10.69 -11.21 9.40
N ARG A 141 -9.69 -12.00 9.85
CA ARG A 141 -8.50 -12.31 9.04
C ARG A 141 -8.86 -13.11 7.79
N GLU A 142 -9.69 -14.14 7.94
CA GLU A 142 -10.21 -14.93 6.81
C GLU A 142 -11.05 -14.08 5.85
N ALA A 143 -11.93 -13.23 6.38
CA ALA A 143 -12.73 -12.33 5.57
C ALA A 143 -11.86 -11.31 4.81
N ARG A 144 -10.81 -10.77 5.44
CA ARG A 144 -9.85 -9.89 4.76
C ARG A 144 -9.13 -10.64 3.63
N LYS A 145 -8.58 -11.83 3.90
CA LYS A 145 -7.94 -12.69 2.88
C LYS A 145 -8.87 -12.97 1.69
N LYS A 146 -10.16 -13.20 1.95
CA LYS A 146 -11.16 -13.52 0.92
C LYS A 146 -11.60 -12.31 0.11
N PHE A 147 -11.88 -11.17 0.76
CA PHE A 147 -12.55 -10.04 0.10
C PHE A 147 -11.61 -8.90 -0.28
N LEU A 148 -10.48 -8.74 0.40
CA LEU A 148 -9.52 -7.65 0.19
C LEU A 148 -8.30 -8.16 -0.57
N LEU A 149 -8.33 -8.02 -1.90
CA LEU A 149 -7.28 -8.50 -2.82
C LEU A 149 -5.85 -8.06 -2.44
N TYR A 150 -5.71 -6.87 -1.86
CA TYR A 150 -4.41 -6.28 -1.55
C TYR A 150 -4.07 -6.33 -0.06
N SER A 151 -4.78 -7.11 0.76
CA SER A 151 -4.49 -7.19 2.18
C SER A 151 -3.24 -8.04 2.46
N ILE A 152 -2.61 -7.82 3.62
CA ILE A 152 -1.41 -8.57 4.02
C ILE A 152 -1.73 -10.07 4.15
N GLU A 153 -2.95 -10.39 4.55
CA GLU A 153 -3.42 -11.76 4.74
C GLU A 153 -3.50 -12.58 3.45
N THR A 154 -3.47 -11.96 2.27
CA THR A 154 -3.44 -12.70 0.99
C THR A 154 -2.07 -13.28 0.68
N LEU A 155 -1.01 -12.84 1.38
CA LEU A 155 0.37 -13.28 1.17
C LEU A 155 0.77 -14.43 2.11
N ALA A 156 -0.09 -14.76 3.07
CA ALA A 156 0.13 -15.76 4.13
C ALA A 156 -0.55 -17.09 3.83
#